data_AF-A0A6J2IUC5-F1
#
_entry.id   AF-A0A6J2IUC5-F1
#
_cell.length_a   1.000
_cell.length_b   1.000
_cell.length_c   1.000
_cell.angle_alpha   90.00
_cell.angle_beta   90.00
_cell.angle_gamma   90.00
#
_symmetry.space_group_name_H-M   'P 1'
#
loop_
_entity.id
_entity.type
_entity.pdbx_description
1 polymer ?
#
loop_
_entity_poly.entity_id
_entity_poly.type
_entity_poly.pdbx_seq_one_letter_code
_entity_poly.pdbx_strand_id
1 'polypeptide(L)'
;MQQRKDASEQLNAAQSRCSLLEKQLDYMKKMVSSVELEKKIILEQQAQLRKEEDQNWLELHAKLEKLEILEKECLQLTATQRIAEDKIKHLEEKICKEDHQRKLIQDKSSQLQTGFHINRILMSSATSQCEPENENGKKKKPKKTNPTMKKMHLSQLHVKAGELPFVAGKSVGSSHSVSANIQSVLHIMKHRNPCISSQRKRGATSGTCRHSALSKYVSSCSTSPTAARSLSDLLLATQDELGQMSFEHQELLKQIQETQDSRVHEGLEQELDCLVKQMEIKGEQISKLIKHQATVQKLKRKTQKLKQRATHVKLKCGDQKEATEIAVTLKESKSKSCPGQKSRSSLQLLKTVRKLQSSLKKDDVL
;
A
#
# COMPACT_ATOMS: atom_id res chain seq x y z
N MET A 1 80.33 50.54 53.27
CA MET A 1 79.76 49.16 53.20
C MET A 1 78.24 49.13 53.26
N GLN A 2 77.58 49.96 54.08
CA GLN A 2 76.11 49.96 54.23
C GLN A 2 75.34 50.36 52.96
N GLN A 3 75.70 51.47 52.29
CA GLN A 3 75.05 51.90 51.04
C GLN A 3 75.03 50.85 49.92
N ARG A 4 76.04 49.98 49.84
CA ARG A 4 76.07 48.88 48.86
C ARG A 4 75.09 47.76 49.21
N LYS A 5 74.83 47.53 50.50
CA LYS A 5 73.81 46.57 50.96
C LYS A 5 72.41 47.11 50.69
N ASP A 6 72.16 48.37 51.04
CA ASP A 6 70.85 49.01 50.82
C ASP A 6 70.50 49.07 49.31
N ALA A 7 71.48 49.35 48.45
CA ALA A 7 71.29 49.32 46.99
C ALA A 7 71.01 47.90 46.43
N SER A 8 71.64 46.87 47.00
CA SER A 8 71.40 45.46 46.65
C SER A 8 69.99 45.02 47.06
N GLU A 9 69.52 45.41 48.24
CA GLU A 9 68.17 45.13 48.71
C GLU A 9 67.11 45.80 47.83
N GLN A 10 67.33 47.07 47.42
CA GLN A 10 66.45 47.74 46.46
C GLN A 10 66.44 47.05 45.08
N LEU A 11 67.59 46.59 44.58
CA LEU A 11 67.66 45.87 43.32
C LEU A 11 66.90 44.53 43.40
N ASN A 12 67.06 43.78 44.48
CA ASN A 12 66.34 42.53 44.71
C ASN A 12 64.82 42.75 44.86
N ALA A 13 64.41 43.83 45.52
CA ALA A 13 63.00 44.23 45.61
C ALA A 13 62.42 44.63 44.23
N ALA A 14 63.20 45.34 43.41
CA ALA A 14 62.80 45.68 42.04
C ALA A 14 62.72 44.43 41.16
N GLN A 15 63.69 43.52 41.26
CA GLN A 15 63.73 42.27 40.48
C GLN A 15 62.56 41.34 40.83
N SER A 16 62.24 41.19 42.12
CA SER A 16 61.07 40.41 42.55
C SER A 16 59.75 41.03 42.08
N ARG A 17 59.64 42.36 42.10
CA ARG A 17 58.50 43.09 41.53
C ARG A 17 58.37 42.87 40.02
N CYS A 18 59.46 42.94 39.26
CA CYS A 18 59.45 42.66 37.82
C CYS A 18 59.03 41.21 37.53
N SER A 19 59.57 40.24 38.28
CA SER A 19 59.19 38.82 38.13
C SER A 19 57.70 38.58 38.41
N LEU A 20 57.11 39.28 39.39
CA LEU A 20 55.67 39.20 39.64
C LEU A 20 54.85 39.76 38.47
N LEU A 21 55.26 40.91 37.91
CA LEU A 21 54.60 41.52 36.77
C LEU A 21 54.69 40.65 35.51
N GLU A 22 55.83 40.00 35.27
CA GLU A 22 55.99 39.02 34.18
C GLU A 22 54.99 37.86 34.32
N LYS A 23 54.85 37.29 35.53
CA LYS A 23 53.87 36.23 35.80
C LYS A 23 52.43 36.71 35.57
N GLN A 24 52.10 37.94 35.96
CA GLN A 24 50.78 38.53 35.73
C GLN A 24 50.50 38.73 34.25
N LEU A 25 51.48 39.22 33.48
CA LEU A 25 51.36 39.38 32.03
C LEU A 25 51.18 38.05 31.33
N ASP A 26 51.94 37.02 31.71
CA ASP A 26 51.80 35.69 31.13
C ASP A 26 50.45 35.05 31.48
N TYR A 27 49.92 35.29 32.67
CA TYR A 27 48.57 34.90 33.02
C TYR A 27 47.52 35.62 32.16
N MET A 28 47.64 36.94 31.99
CA MET A 28 46.74 37.72 31.14
C MET A 28 46.78 37.27 29.68
N LYS A 29 47.98 37.00 29.12
CA LYS A 29 48.12 36.45 27.76
C LYS A 29 47.36 35.13 27.62
N LYS A 30 47.51 34.21 28.58
CA LYS A 30 46.79 32.92 28.57
C LYS A 30 45.28 33.11 28.64
N MET A 31 44.81 34.03 29.48
CA MET A 31 43.39 34.34 29.60
C MET A 31 42.84 34.91 28.27
N VAL A 32 43.54 35.86 27.66
CA VAL A 32 43.14 36.43 26.36
C VAL A 32 43.13 35.36 25.28
N SER A 33 44.18 34.54 25.16
CA SER A 33 44.21 33.43 24.20
C SER A 33 43.09 32.41 24.42
N SER A 34 42.70 32.14 25.68
CA SER A 34 41.57 31.25 25.96
C SER A 34 40.24 31.84 25.50
N VAL A 35 40.01 33.14 25.72
CA VAL A 35 38.80 33.85 25.28
C VAL A 35 38.74 33.94 23.75
N GLU A 36 39.87 34.17 23.08
CA GLU A 36 39.95 34.18 21.61
C GLU A 36 39.60 32.80 21.02
N LEU A 37 40.07 31.72 21.64
CA LEU A 37 39.74 30.36 21.25
C LEU A 37 38.24 30.08 21.42
N GLU A 38 37.66 30.45 22.57
CA GLU A 38 36.23 30.31 22.82
C GLU A 38 35.40 31.10 21.80
N LYS A 39 35.77 32.35 21.51
CA LYS A 39 35.13 33.17 20.48
C LYS A 39 35.16 32.48 19.11
N LYS A 40 36.30 31.90 18.74
CA LYS A 40 36.44 31.17 17.47
C LYS A 40 35.50 29.96 17.41
N ILE A 41 35.42 29.19 18.51
CA ILE A 41 34.52 28.02 18.60
C ILE A 41 33.06 28.46 18.49
N ILE A 42 32.65 29.52 19.18
CA ILE A 42 31.29 30.05 19.12
C ILE A 42 30.93 30.49 17.70
N LEU A 43 31.83 31.21 17.02
CA LEU A 43 31.62 31.62 15.63
C LEU A 43 31.49 30.43 14.68
N GLU A 44 32.31 29.40 14.85
CA GLU A 44 32.24 28.19 14.04
C GLU A 44 30.93 27.43 14.28
N GLN A 45 30.49 27.32 15.55
CA GLN A 45 29.20 26.75 15.91
C GLN A 45 28.04 27.53 15.30
N GLN A 46 28.09 28.87 15.33
CA GLN A 46 27.06 29.72 14.73
C GLN A 46 27.01 29.56 13.20
N ALA A 47 28.17 29.45 12.54
CA ALA A 47 28.23 29.20 11.10
C ALA A 47 27.70 27.82 10.73
N GLN A 48 27.92 26.80 11.56
CA GLN A 48 27.40 25.46 11.34
C GLN A 48 25.88 25.41 11.54
N LEU A 49 25.35 26.07 12.58
CA LEU A 49 23.92 26.19 12.82
C LEU A 49 23.19 26.84 11.65
N ARG A 50 23.71 27.98 11.14
CA ARG A 50 23.11 28.64 9.96
C ARG A 50 23.05 27.74 8.74
N LYS A 51 24.12 26.98 8.46
CA LYS A 51 24.12 26.02 7.33
C LYS A 51 23.10 24.90 7.51
N GLU A 52 22.92 24.42 8.74
CA GLU A 52 21.92 23.40 9.05
C GLU A 52 20.50 23.97 8.91
N GLU A 53 20.26 25.20 9.36
CA GLU A 53 18.99 25.92 9.15
C GLU A 53 18.68 26.09 7.67
N ASP A 54 19.64 26.56 6.86
CA ASP A 54 19.48 26.73 5.41
C ASP A 54 19.17 25.39 4.72
N GLN A 55 19.86 24.32 5.11
CA GLN A 55 19.62 22.98 4.57
C GLN A 55 18.24 22.44 4.95
N ASN A 56 17.83 22.64 6.20
CA ASN A 56 16.51 22.26 6.69
C ASN A 56 15.42 23.05 5.97
N TRP A 57 15.66 24.33 5.70
CA TRP A 57 14.74 25.16 4.93
C TRP A 57 14.62 24.61 3.50
N LEU A 58 15.72 24.39 2.79
CA LEU A 58 15.68 23.77 1.45
C LEU A 58 14.93 22.42 1.43
N GLU A 59 15.15 21.56 2.43
CA GLU A 59 14.44 20.28 2.54
C GLU A 59 12.93 20.47 2.79
N LEU A 60 12.56 21.42 3.65
CA LEU A 60 11.17 21.75 3.92
C LEU A 60 10.47 22.31 2.66
N HIS A 61 11.13 23.20 1.92
CA HIS A 61 10.60 23.73 0.66
C HIS A 61 10.31 22.61 -0.35
N ALA A 62 11.27 21.71 -0.55
CA ALA A 62 11.10 20.57 -1.46
C ALA A 62 9.96 19.64 -1.03
N LYS A 63 9.75 19.45 0.28
CA LYS A 63 8.61 18.67 0.81
C LYS A 63 7.28 19.38 0.55
N LEU A 64 7.23 20.69 0.70
CA LEU A 64 6.03 21.49 0.43
C LEU A 64 5.66 21.44 -1.05
N GLU A 65 6.61 21.61 -1.97
CA GLU A 65 6.36 21.46 -3.42
C GLU A 65 5.82 20.07 -3.76
N LYS A 66 6.41 19.02 -3.18
CA LYS A 66 5.92 17.65 -3.38
C LYS A 66 4.49 17.47 -2.87
N LEU A 67 4.14 18.06 -1.72
CA LEU A 67 2.79 18.02 -1.19
C LEU A 67 1.81 18.76 -2.10
N GLU A 68 2.20 19.92 -2.64
CA GLU A 68 1.37 20.68 -3.58
C GLU A 68 1.07 19.88 -4.86
N ILE A 69 2.07 19.15 -5.40
CA ILE A 69 1.87 18.27 -6.55
C ILE A 69 0.88 17.15 -6.21
N LEU A 70 1.06 16.50 -5.06
CA LEU A 70 0.14 15.43 -4.62
C LEU A 70 -1.28 15.95 -4.39
N GLU A 71 -1.45 17.16 -3.86
CA GLU A 71 -2.76 17.78 -3.68
C GLU A 71 -3.45 18.01 -5.04
N LYS A 72 -2.71 18.50 -6.04
CA LYS A 72 -3.21 18.66 -7.41
C LYS A 72 -3.63 17.32 -8.03
N GLU A 73 -2.82 16.27 -7.85
CA GLU A 73 -3.16 14.92 -8.31
C GLU A 73 -4.40 14.36 -7.62
N CYS A 74 -4.55 14.55 -6.31
CA CYS A 74 -5.75 14.15 -5.56
C CYS A 74 -7.00 14.85 -6.09
N LEU A 75 -6.93 16.15 -6.40
CA LEU A 75 -8.04 16.89 -6.98
C LEU A 75 -8.41 16.36 -8.39
N GLN A 76 -7.41 16.08 -9.23
CA GLN A 76 -7.63 15.50 -10.56
C GLN A 76 -8.26 14.10 -10.50
N LEU A 77 -7.77 13.25 -9.60
CA LEU A 77 -8.33 11.92 -9.37
C LEU A 77 -9.77 12.01 -8.86
N THR A 78 -10.05 12.91 -7.92
CA THR A 78 -11.40 13.14 -7.41
C THR A 78 -12.36 13.61 -8.51
N ALA A 79 -11.92 14.51 -9.39
CA ALA A 79 -12.71 14.95 -10.53
C ALA A 79 -13.02 13.79 -11.49
N THR A 80 -12.03 12.95 -11.77
CA THR A 80 -12.18 11.78 -12.64
C THR A 80 -13.11 10.73 -12.02
N GLN A 81 -12.98 10.49 -10.71
CA GLN A 81 -13.85 9.60 -9.95
C GLN A 81 -15.31 10.08 -10.03
N ARG A 82 -15.57 11.38 -9.80
CA ARG A 82 -16.92 11.95 -9.89
C ARG A 82 -17.55 11.72 -11.27
N ILE A 83 -16.78 11.95 -12.34
CA ILE A 83 -17.27 11.71 -13.72
C ILE A 83 -17.61 10.23 -13.94
N ALA A 84 -16.80 9.32 -13.39
CA ALA A 84 -17.06 7.89 -13.49
C ALA A 84 -18.31 7.49 -12.69
N GLU A 85 -18.48 8.00 -11.47
CA GLU A 85 -19.66 7.79 -10.63
C GLU A 85 -20.94 8.28 -11.32
N ASP A 86 -20.92 9.48 -11.90
CA ASP A 86 -22.06 10.02 -12.65
C ASP A 86 -22.42 9.15 -13.86
N LYS A 87 -21.39 8.63 -14.56
CA LYS A 87 -21.59 7.72 -15.70
C LYS A 87 -22.18 6.39 -15.27
N ILE A 88 -21.72 5.82 -14.16
CA ILE A 88 -22.27 4.58 -13.59
C ILE A 88 -23.74 4.81 -13.23
N LYS A 89 -24.04 5.87 -12.48
CA LYS A 89 -25.40 6.23 -12.10
C LYS A 89 -26.35 6.38 -13.29
N HIS A 90 -25.87 6.98 -14.38
CA HIS A 90 -26.64 7.09 -15.62
C HIS A 90 -26.90 5.73 -16.29
N LEU A 91 -25.92 4.83 -16.27
CA LEU A 91 -26.07 3.47 -16.80
C LEU A 91 -27.02 2.62 -15.93
N GLU A 92 -26.94 2.74 -14.61
CA GLU A 92 -27.85 2.09 -13.67
C GLU A 92 -29.31 2.52 -13.91
N GLU A 93 -29.55 3.81 -14.15
CA GLU A 93 -30.90 4.31 -14.46
C GLU A 93 -31.43 3.72 -15.79
N LYS A 94 -30.55 3.59 -16.80
CA LYS A 94 -30.91 2.96 -18.08
C LYS A 94 -31.23 1.47 -17.91
N ILE A 95 -30.43 0.74 -17.14
CA ILE A 95 -30.65 -0.68 -16.85
C ILE A 95 -31.99 -0.85 -16.13
N CYS A 96 -32.29 -0.02 -15.12
CA CYS A 96 -33.56 -0.07 -14.41
C CYS A 96 -34.78 0.13 -15.34
N LYS A 97 -34.68 1.06 -16.29
CA LYS A 97 -35.75 1.29 -17.30
C LYS A 97 -35.90 0.09 -18.22
N GLU A 98 -34.80 -0.48 -18.70
CA GLU A 98 -34.83 -1.66 -19.57
C GLU A 98 -35.40 -2.88 -18.86
N ASP A 99 -35.02 -3.12 -17.61
CA ASP A 99 -35.55 -4.23 -16.81
C ASP A 99 -37.05 -4.08 -16.54
N HIS A 100 -37.54 -2.85 -16.31
CA HIS A 100 -38.97 -2.58 -16.22
C HIS A 100 -39.71 -2.94 -17.52
N GLN A 101 -39.15 -2.57 -18.67
CA GLN A 101 -39.73 -2.92 -19.98
C GLN A 101 -39.72 -4.43 -20.23
N ARG A 102 -38.61 -5.12 -19.93
CA ARG A 102 -38.52 -6.58 -20.03
C ARG A 102 -39.55 -7.27 -19.15
N LYS A 103 -39.78 -6.78 -17.93
CA LYS A 103 -40.82 -7.28 -17.03
C LYS A 103 -42.22 -7.11 -17.63
N LEU A 104 -42.52 -5.94 -18.20
CA LEU A 104 -43.82 -5.71 -18.84
C LEU A 104 -44.05 -6.65 -20.04
N ILE A 105 -43.00 -6.92 -20.82
CA ILE A 105 -43.04 -7.88 -21.94
C ILE A 105 -43.22 -9.32 -21.42
N GLN A 106 -42.53 -9.69 -20.35
CA GLN A 106 -42.67 -10.98 -19.70
C GLN A 106 -44.09 -11.20 -19.17
N ASP A 107 -44.68 -10.20 -18.50
CA ASP A 107 -46.04 -10.25 -17.98
C ASP A 107 -47.07 -10.43 -19.11
N LYS A 108 -46.96 -9.63 -20.19
CA LYS A 108 -47.81 -9.81 -21.40
C LYS A 108 -47.65 -11.20 -22.03
N SER A 109 -46.43 -11.72 -22.09
CA SER A 109 -46.17 -13.05 -22.64
C SER A 109 -46.79 -14.15 -21.77
N SER A 110 -46.73 -14.01 -20.45
CA SER A 110 -47.36 -14.93 -19.50
C SER A 110 -48.89 -14.87 -19.56
N GLN A 111 -49.47 -13.68 -19.76
CA GLN A 111 -50.90 -13.49 -19.97
C GLN A 111 -51.36 -14.18 -21.26
N LEU A 112 -50.66 -13.97 -22.36
CA LEU A 112 -50.94 -14.64 -23.63
C LEU A 112 -50.81 -16.16 -23.52
N GLN A 113 -49.76 -16.67 -22.87
CA GLN A 113 -49.58 -18.11 -22.65
C GLN A 113 -50.74 -18.72 -21.84
N THR A 114 -51.19 -18.01 -20.80
CA THR A 114 -52.35 -18.41 -19.99
C THR A 114 -53.63 -18.38 -20.82
N GLY A 115 -53.84 -17.33 -21.62
CA GLY A 115 -54.96 -17.22 -22.56
C GLY A 115 -54.99 -18.36 -23.58
N PHE A 116 -53.84 -18.72 -24.16
CA PHE A 116 -53.73 -19.88 -25.05
C PHE A 116 -54.01 -21.21 -24.34
N HIS A 117 -53.58 -21.37 -23.09
CA HIS A 117 -53.87 -22.56 -22.30
C HIS A 117 -55.37 -22.72 -22.04
N ILE A 118 -56.04 -21.63 -21.64
CA ILE A 118 -57.49 -21.60 -21.44
C ILE A 118 -58.22 -21.89 -22.75
N ASN A 119 -57.83 -21.23 -23.85
CA ASN A 119 -58.42 -21.45 -25.17
C ASN A 119 -58.25 -22.91 -25.62
N ARG A 120 -57.07 -23.50 -25.41
CA ARG A 120 -56.81 -24.93 -25.69
C ARG A 120 -57.76 -25.82 -24.91
N ILE A 121 -57.94 -25.59 -23.60
CA ILE A 121 -58.86 -26.36 -22.76
C ILE A 121 -60.29 -26.24 -23.30
N LEU A 122 -60.75 -25.02 -23.59
CA LEU A 122 -62.10 -24.77 -24.13
C LEU A 122 -62.35 -25.52 -25.44
N MET A 123 -61.39 -25.48 -26.38
CA MET A 123 -61.48 -26.18 -27.66
C MET A 123 -61.47 -27.71 -27.51
N SER A 124 -60.65 -28.23 -26.60
CA SER A 124 -60.68 -29.67 -26.26
C SER A 124 -62.01 -30.09 -25.64
N SER A 125 -62.61 -29.26 -24.78
CA SER A 125 -63.94 -29.52 -24.20
C SER A 125 -65.06 -29.47 -25.24
N ALA A 126 -65.02 -28.53 -26.20
CA ALA A 126 -65.99 -28.44 -27.30
C ALA A 126 -65.87 -29.60 -28.30
N THR A 127 -64.68 -30.16 -28.49
CA THR A 127 -64.44 -31.30 -29.41
C THR A 127 -64.89 -32.63 -28.79
N SER A 128 -64.91 -32.73 -27.46
CA SER A 128 -65.39 -33.94 -26.74
C SER A 128 -66.92 -34.14 -26.72
N GLN A 129 -67.70 -33.26 -27.36
CA GLN A 129 -69.16 -33.44 -27.50
C GLN A 129 -69.63 -34.00 -28.86
N CYS A 130 -68.71 -34.40 -29.75
CA CYS A 130 -69.07 -35.08 -31.01
C CYS A 130 -68.25 -36.37 -31.19
N GLU A 131 -68.69 -37.46 -30.57
CA GLU A 131 -68.40 -38.82 -31.04
C GLU A 131 -69.57 -39.29 -31.90
N PRO A 132 -69.31 -39.90 -33.08
CA PRO A 132 -70.16 -40.98 -33.54
C PRO A 132 -69.37 -42.28 -33.64
N GLU A 133 -69.90 -43.30 -32.97
CA GLU A 133 -69.68 -44.71 -33.28
C GLU A 133 -69.94 -44.99 -34.76
N ASN A 134 -69.14 -45.90 -35.37
CA ASN A 134 -69.60 -47.14 -36.01
C ASN A 134 -68.62 -47.69 -37.09
N GLU A 135 -68.63 -49.01 -37.13
CA GLU A 135 -67.71 -49.95 -37.78
C GLU A 135 -67.95 -50.20 -39.30
N ASN A 136 -67.00 -50.96 -39.90
CA ASN A 136 -67.13 -51.91 -41.03
C ASN A 136 -67.09 -51.35 -42.49
N GLY A 137 -66.28 -51.84 -43.46
CA GLY A 137 -65.28 -52.91 -43.49
C GLY A 137 -64.63 -53.16 -44.89
N LYS A 138 -63.61 -54.05 -44.87
CA LYS A 138 -63.12 -55.02 -45.89
C LYS A 138 -62.21 -54.61 -47.09
N LYS A 139 -60.89 -54.75 -46.82
CA LYS A 139 -59.87 -55.67 -47.43
C LYS A 139 -59.60 -55.74 -48.96
N LYS A 140 -58.33 -55.48 -49.34
CA LYS A 140 -57.49 -56.35 -50.20
C LYS A 140 -56.06 -56.47 -49.60
N LYS A 141 -55.46 -57.67 -49.63
CA LYS A 141 -54.14 -58.07 -49.07
C LYS A 141 -53.13 -58.40 -50.21
N PRO A 142 -51.90 -58.92 -49.97
CA PRO A 142 -50.73 -58.29 -49.30
C PRO A 142 -49.43 -58.46 -50.14
N LYS A 143 -48.35 -57.73 -49.81
CA LYS A 143 -46.97 -58.21 -50.04
C LYS A 143 -46.13 -57.98 -48.79
N LYS A 144 -45.57 -59.08 -48.28
CA LYS A 144 -44.65 -59.14 -47.14
C LYS A 144 -43.25 -58.80 -47.62
N THR A 145 -42.61 -57.80 -47.02
CA THR A 145 -41.20 -57.86 -46.63
C THR A 145 -40.97 -56.93 -45.44
N ASN A 146 -40.40 -57.46 -44.37
CA ASN A 146 -39.81 -56.78 -43.22
C ASN A 146 -38.68 -57.71 -42.74
N PRO A 147 -37.72 -57.29 -41.89
CA PRO A 147 -37.61 -56.00 -41.20
C PRO A 147 -36.18 -55.41 -41.23
N THR A 148 -35.99 -54.11 -40.99
CA THR A 148 -35.04 -53.65 -39.95
C THR A 148 -35.16 -52.16 -39.65
N MET A 149 -35.22 -51.89 -38.35
CA MET A 149 -35.26 -50.60 -37.66
C MET A 149 -34.24 -49.60 -38.21
N LYS A 150 -34.66 -48.37 -38.54
CA LYS A 150 -33.77 -47.20 -38.55
C LYS A 150 -34.45 -46.04 -37.84
N LYS A 151 -33.79 -45.64 -36.74
CA LYS A 151 -34.03 -44.43 -35.94
C LYS A 151 -34.39 -43.24 -36.83
N MET A 152 -35.42 -42.50 -36.43
CA MET A 152 -35.66 -41.11 -36.87
C MET A 152 -34.41 -40.30 -36.51
N HIS A 153 -33.59 -40.01 -37.51
CA HIS A 153 -32.48 -39.09 -37.39
C HIS A 153 -33.06 -37.68 -37.49
N LEU A 154 -32.83 -36.89 -36.45
CA LEU A 154 -33.11 -35.45 -36.41
C LEU A 154 -32.63 -34.81 -37.71
N SER A 155 -33.54 -34.15 -38.42
CA SER A 155 -33.25 -33.39 -39.62
C SER A 155 -32.24 -32.30 -39.27
N GLN A 156 -31.02 -32.52 -39.71
CA GLN A 156 -29.92 -31.59 -39.70
C GLN A 156 -30.33 -30.36 -40.52
N LEU A 157 -30.69 -29.27 -39.84
CA LEU A 157 -30.88 -27.95 -40.43
C LEU A 157 -29.53 -27.50 -41.01
N HIS A 158 -29.35 -27.72 -42.31
CA HIS A 158 -28.24 -27.19 -43.08
C HIS A 158 -28.52 -25.72 -43.37
N VAL A 159 -27.94 -24.82 -42.57
CA VAL A 159 -27.90 -23.40 -42.89
C VAL A 159 -26.73 -23.18 -43.83
N LYS A 160 -27.01 -22.82 -45.09
CA LYS A 160 -25.96 -22.35 -46.01
C LYS A 160 -25.34 -21.08 -45.43
N ALA A 161 -24.01 -21.05 -45.37
CA ALA A 161 -23.27 -19.86 -44.98
C ALA A 161 -23.60 -18.72 -45.96
N GLY A 162 -24.25 -17.67 -45.48
CA GLY A 162 -24.47 -16.46 -46.27
C GLY A 162 -25.73 -15.64 -45.96
N GLU A 163 -26.73 -16.17 -45.24
CA GLU A 163 -28.00 -15.45 -45.06
C GLU A 163 -28.48 -15.55 -43.61
N LEU A 164 -28.25 -14.48 -42.84
CA LEU A 164 -28.77 -14.31 -41.47
C LEU A 164 -30.09 -13.50 -41.54
N PRO A 165 -31.19 -13.96 -40.92
CA PRO A 165 -32.52 -13.39 -41.14
C PRO A 165 -32.84 -12.19 -40.23
N PHE A 166 -31.85 -11.43 -39.78
CA PHE A 166 -32.09 -10.12 -39.17
C PHE A 166 -30.96 -9.14 -39.48
N VAL A 167 -31.37 -7.98 -39.98
CA VAL A 167 -30.49 -6.82 -40.21
C VAL A 167 -30.30 -6.13 -38.87
N ALA A 168 -29.08 -6.17 -38.33
CA ALA A 168 -28.69 -5.35 -37.19
C ALA A 168 -28.65 -3.87 -37.60
N GLY A 169 -29.17 -3.01 -36.72
CA GLY A 169 -29.55 -1.63 -37.01
C GLY A 169 -28.46 -0.70 -37.56
N LYS A 170 -28.90 0.32 -38.29
CA LYS A 170 -28.08 1.42 -38.78
C LYS A 170 -27.57 2.25 -37.59
N SER A 171 -26.25 2.34 -37.41
CA SER A 171 -25.63 3.39 -36.61
C SER A 171 -24.89 4.34 -37.55
N VAL A 172 -25.30 5.61 -37.56
CA VAL A 172 -24.56 6.73 -38.14
C VAL A 172 -23.53 7.18 -37.11
N GLY A 173 -22.29 6.74 -37.25
CA GLY A 173 -21.17 7.16 -36.41
C GLY A 173 -19.84 6.70 -37.00
N SER A 174 -19.01 7.65 -37.42
CA SER A 174 -17.70 7.39 -38.02
C SER A 174 -16.71 6.95 -36.95
N SER A 175 -16.56 5.64 -36.75
CA SER A 175 -15.33 4.92 -36.35
C SER A 175 -15.68 3.50 -35.89
N HIS A 176 -14.86 2.51 -36.26
CA HIS A 176 -14.91 1.07 -35.93
C HIS A 176 -15.60 0.17 -36.98
N SER A 177 -14.77 -0.60 -37.70
CA SER A 177 -15.17 -1.57 -38.73
C SER A 177 -15.93 -2.75 -38.13
N VAL A 178 -17.19 -2.95 -38.56
CA VAL A 178 -18.10 -4.04 -38.15
C VAL A 178 -17.78 -5.37 -38.89
N SER A 179 -16.60 -5.51 -39.50
CA SER A 179 -16.08 -6.79 -39.99
C SER A 179 -15.26 -7.55 -38.95
N ALA A 180 -15.06 -6.96 -37.76
CA ALA A 180 -14.34 -7.61 -36.68
C ALA A 180 -15.21 -8.70 -36.03
N ASN A 181 -14.93 -9.91 -36.49
CA ASN A 181 -14.75 -11.08 -35.65
C ASN A 181 -15.93 -12.05 -35.51
N ILE A 182 -16.57 -12.34 -36.64
CA ILE A 182 -17.40 -13.56 -36.81
C ILE A 182 -16.61 -14.82 -36.40
N GLN A 183 -15.29 -14.85 -36.60
CA GLN A 183 -14.42 -15.96 -36.18
C GLN A 183 -14.35 -16.14 -34.65
N SER A 184 -14.27 -15.06 -33.87
CA SER A 184 -14.30 -15.11 -32.39
C SER A 184 -15.69 -15.44 -31.85
N VAL A 185 -16.75 -14.89 -32.45
CA VAL A 185 -18.13 -15.27 -32.09
C VAL A 185 -18.36 -16.77 -32.36
N LEU A 186 -17.92 -17.28 -33.52
CA LEU A 186 -17.97 -18.73 -33.80
C LEU A 186 -17.08 -19.54 -32.86
N HIS A 187 -15.89 -19.06 -32.49
CA HIS A 187 -15.00 -19.75 -31.55
C HIS A 187 -15.62 -19.85 -30.15
N ILE A 188 -16.23 -18.77 -29.65
CA ILE A 188 -16.96 -18.74 -28.37
C ILE A 188 -18.18 -19.67 -28.41
N MET A 189 -18.89 -19.72 -29.54
CA MET A 189 -20.03 -20.62 -29.74
C MET A 189 -19.60 -22.09 -29.88
N LYS A 190 -18.44 -22.37 -30.49
CA LYS A 190 -17.92 -23.72 -30.74
C LYS A 190 -17.34 -24.38 -29.47
N HIS A 191 -16.97 -23.60 -28.46
CA HIS A 191 -16.35 -24.12 -27.23
C HIS A 191 -17.26 -24.08 -25.99
N ARG A 192 -18.57 -23.94 -26.14
CA ARG A 192 -19.53 -24.11 -25.04
C ARG A 192 -20.27 -25.45 -25.15
N ASN A 193 -19.97 -26.36 -24.22
CA ASN A 193 -20.77 -27.56 -24.01
C ASN A 193 -22.14 -27.20 -23.39
N PRO A 194 -23.23 -27.84 -23.84
CA PRO A 194 -24.58 -27.60 -23.35
C PRO A 194 -24.89 -28.46 -22.12
N CYS A 195 -25.41 -27.87 -21.05
CA CYS A 195 -26.19 -28.59 -20.05
C CYS A 195 -27.55 -27.91 -19.87
N ILE A 196 -28.54 -28.72 -20.18
CA ILE A 196 -30.00 -28.56 -20.22
C ILE A 196 -30.52 -28.59 -18.77
N SER A 197 -31.37 -27.65 -18.36
CA SER A 197 -32.84 -27.83 -18.23
C SER A 197 -33.35 -28.18 -16.82
N SER A 198 -34.07 -27.20 -16.25
CA SER A 198 -35.34 -27.31 -15.52
C SER A 198 -35.45 -28.15 -14.23
N GLN A 199 -35.84 -27.51 -13.13
CA GLN A 199 -37.05 -27.92 -12.40
C GLN A 199 -37.69 -26.76 -11.61
N ARG A 200 -38.99 -26.54 -11.87
CA ARG A 200 -39.90 -25.66 -11.12
C ARG A 200 -40.21 -26.26 -9.74
N LYS A 201 -40.32 -25.44 -8.68
CA LYS A 201 -41.61 -25.09 -8.02
C LYS A 201 -41.42 -24.14 -6.83
N ARG A 202 -42.44 -23.30 -6.69
CA ARG A 202 -42.73 -22.24 -5.71
C ARG A 202 -43.02 -22.81 -4.31
N GLY A 203 -42.62 -22.09 -3.27
CA GLY A 203 -43.13 -22.27 -1.91
C GLY A 203 -42.64 -21.16 -0.97
N ALA A 204 -43.54 -20.26 -0.57
CA ALA A 204 -43.29 -19.29 0.49
C ALA A 204 -43.25 -19.99 1.84
N THR A 205 -42.35 -19.60 2.74
CA THR A 205 -42.59 -19.43 4.19
C THR A 205 -41.38 -18.77 4.83
N SER A 206 -41.69 -17.87 5.76
CA SER A 206 -40.82 -17.21 6.72
C SER A 206 -40.07 -18.18 7.63
N GLY A 207 -38.88 -17.78 8.10
CA GLY A 207 -38.36 -18.33 9.36
C GLY A 207 -36.86 -18.08 9.60
N THR A 208 -36.57 -17.24 10.60
CA THR A 208 -35.45 -17.39 11.59
C THR A 208 -34.04 -17.56 11.01
N CYS A 209 -33.17 -16.54 10.95
CA CYS A 209 -32.50 -15.87 12.08
C CYS A 209 -32.55 -16.64 13.41
N ARG A 210 -31.47 -17.36 13.73
CA ARG A 210 -30.94 -17.63 15.09
C ARG A 210 -29.78 -18.64 15.02
N HIS A 211 -28.57 -18.16 15.27
CA HIS A 211 -27.50 -18.78 16.07
C HIS A 211 -26.56 -17.61 16.43
N SER A 212 -26.58 -17.05 17.66
CA SER A 212 -25.94 -17.55 18.90
C SER A 212 -24.44 -17.78 18.67
N ALA A 213 -23.47 -17.15 19.35
CA ALA A 213 -23.47 -16.69 20.73
C ALA A 213 -22.46 -15.54 20.98
N LEU A 214 -22.91 -14.61 21.82
CA LEU A 214 -22.18 -13.90 22.87
C LEU A 214 -20.70 -14.27 23.07
N SER A 215 -19.78 -13.32 22.84
CA SER A 215 -18.53 -13.22 23.61
C SER A 215 -18.33 -11.78 24.10
N LYS A 216 -18.84 -11.53 25.30
CA LYS A 216 -18.34 -10.46 26.17
C LYS A 216 -16.92 -10.83 26.56
N TYR A 217 -15.95 -9.95 26.33
CA TYR A 217 -14.73 -9.94 27.15
C TYR A 217 -14.38 -8.51 27.59
N VAL A 218 -14.81 -8.26 28.82
CA VAL A 218 -14.22 -7.50 29.92
C VAL A 218 -13.07 -6.54 29.58
N SER A 219 -13.40 -5.25 29.63
CA SER A 219 -12.49 -4.16 29.94
C SER A 219 -12.07 -4.23 31.43
N SER A 220 -10.76 -4.17 31.71
CA SER A 220 -10.10 -3.41 32.80
C SER A 220 -8.86 -4.14 33.34
N CYS A 221 -7.68 -3.51 33.30
CA CYS A 221 -7.06 -2.87 34.47
C CYS A 221 -5.61 -2.46 34.19
N SER A 222 -5.27 -1.28 34.68
CA SER A 222 -3.97 -0.61 34.69
C SER A 222 -2.92 -1.34 35.52
N THR A 223 -1.72 -1.51 34.97
CA THR A 223 -0.45 -1.40 35.71
C THR A 223 0.57 -0.76 34.78
N SER A 224 1.25 0.30 35.25
CA SER A 224 2.15 1.14 34.45
C SER A 224 3.38 0.36 33.99
N PRO A 225 3.55 0.05 32.68
CA PRO A 225 4.75 -0.64 32.23
C PRO A 225 5.76 0.39 31.75
N THR A 226 7.05 0.10 31.95
CA THR A 226 8.10 0.76 31.19
C THR A 226 7.72 0.74 29.71
N ALA A 227 7.58 1.91 29.07
CA ALA A 227 6.96 2.10 27.75
C ALA A 227 7.52 1.23 26.59
N ALA A 228 8.64 0.55 26.81
CA ALA A 228 9.25 -0.38 25.87
C ALA A 228 8.72 -1.82 25.96
N ARG A 229 8.26 -2.29 27.15
CA ARG A 229 7.60 -3.60 27.30
C ARG A 229 6.19 -3.56 26.73
N SER A 230 5.41 -2.53 27.11
CA SER A 230 4.04 -2.32 26.63
C SER A 230 3.91 -2.26 25.11
N LEU A 231 4.89 -1.69 24.40
CA LEU A 231 4.87 -1.61 22.94
C LEU A 231 5.14 -2.97 22.28
N SER A 232 6.03 -3.78 22.88
CA SER A 232 6.35 -5.12 22.39
C SER A 232 5.18 -6.08 22.63
N ASP A 233 4.53 -5.96 23.80
CA ASP A 233 3.35 -6.75 24.16
C ASP A 233 2.16 -6.39 23.25
N LEU A 234 1.98 -5.09 22.93
CA LEU A 234 0.97 -4.64 21.96
C LEU A 234 1.25 -5.16 20.55
N LEU A 235 2.52 -5.16 20.12
CA LEU A 235 2.90 -5.70 18.81
C LEU A 235 2.61 -7.19 18.72
N LEU A 236 2.91 -7.96 19.76
CA LEU A 236 2.61 -9.39 19.83
C LEU A 236 1.09 -9.63 19.75
N ALA A 237 0.30 -8.92 20.54
CA ALA A 237 -1.17 -9.02 20.49
C ALA A 237 -1.73 -8.71 19.10
N THR A 238 -1.24 -7.65 18.43
CA THR A 238 -1.68 -7.33 17.06
C THR A 238 -1.27 -8.38 16.03
N GLN A 239 -0.14 -9.08 16.24
CA GLN A 239 0.29 -10.18 15.38
C GLN A 239 -0.58 -11.42 15.58
N ASP A 240 -0.91 -11.76 16.83
CA ASP A 240 -1.80 -12.88 17.15
C ASP A 240 -3.20 -12.66 16.58
N GLU A 241 -3.74 -11.44 16.67
CA GLU A 241 -5.01 -11.06 16.05
C GLU A 241 -4.97 -11.19 14.51
N LEU A 242 -3.86 -10.83 13.87
CA LEU A 242 -3.69 -11.04 12.42
C LEU A 242 -3.61 -12.54 12.10
N GLY A 243 -2.97 -13.33 12.95
CA GLY A 243 -2.93 -14.79 12.86
C GLY A 243 -4.33 -15.41 12.95
N GLN A 244 -5.14 -14.95 13.90
CA GLN A 244 -6.52 -15.38 14.08
C GLN A 244 -7.38 -15.06 12.84
N MET A 245 -7.31 -13.83 12.32
CA MET A 245 -8.02 -13.46 11.08
C MET A 245 -7.52 -14.26 9.86
N SER A 246 -6.24 -14.63 9.81
CA SER A 246 -5.70 -15.46 8.73
C SER A 246 -6.27 -16.89 8.77
N PHE A 247 -6.51 -17.41 9.98
CA PHE A 247 -7.18 -18.70 10.15
C PHE A 247 -8.65 -18.63 9.72
N GLU A 248 -9.37 -17.58 10.13
CA GLU A 248 -10.74 -17.31 9.69
C GLU A 248 -10.84 -17.15 8.17
N HIS A 249 -9.87 -16.50 7.54
CA HIS A 249 -9.78 -16.36 6.08
C HIS A 249 -9.67 -17.72 5.38
N GLN A 250 -8.83 -18.61 5.92
CA GLN A 250 -8.68 -19.97 5.39
C GLN A 250 -9.95 -20.81 5.60
N GLU A 251 -10.64 -20.62 6.72
CA GLU A 251 -11.90 -21.30 7.03
C GLU A 251 -13.06 -20.82 6.14
N LEU A 252 -13.21 -19.51 5.95
CA LEU A 252 -14.19 -18.92 5.03
C LEU A 252 -13.96 -19.38 3.59
N LEU A 253 -12.70 -19.44 3.13
CA LEU A 253 -12.37 -20.00 1.81
C LEU A 253 -12.82 -21.45 1.66
N LYS A 254 -12.63 -22.26 2.70
CA LYS A 254 -13.07 -23.65 2.71
C LYS A 254 -14.60 -23.75 2.68
N GLN A 255 -15.30 -22.91 3.45
CA GLN A 255 -16.77 -22.85 3.44
C GLN A 255 -17.32 -22.42 2.08
N ILE A 256 -16.70 -21.46 1.40
CA ILE A 256 -17.07 -21.05 0.03
C ILE A 256 -16.95 -22.24 -0.92
N GLN A 257 -15.85 -22.99 -0.83
CA GLN A 257 -15.60 -24.15 -1.71
C GLN A 257 -16.56 -25.33 -1.45
N GLU A 258 -17.01 -25.52 -0.21
CA GLU A 258 -17.92 -26.61 0.18
C GLU A 258 -19.40 -26.25 -0.07
N THR A 259 -19.74 -24.96 -0.18
CA THR A 259 -21.11 -24.49 -0.32
C THR A 259 -21.59 -24.51 -1.77
N GLN A 260 -22.65 -25.28 -2.06
CA GLN A 260 -23.30 -25.34 -3.38
C GLN A 260 -24.43 -24.30 -3.57
N ASP A 261 -24.87 -23.63 -2.50
CA ASP A 261 -25.91 -22.60 -2.57
C ASP A 261 -25.30 -21.26 -3.00
N SER A 262 -25.70 -20.79 -4.19
CA SER A 262 -25.25 -19.53 -4.78
C SER A 262 -25.47 -18.30 -3.89
N ARG A 263 -26.52 -18.28 -3.05
CA ARG A 263 -26.80 -17.11 -2.19
C ARG A 263 -25.89 -17.08 -0.96
N VAL A 264 -25.59 -18.24 -0.40
CA VAL A 264 -24.68 -18.37 0.74
C VAL A 264 -23.25 -18.15 0.26
N HIS A 265 -22.92 -18.60 -0.95
CA HIS A 265 -21.64 -18.35 -1.62
C HIS A 265 -21.34 -16.84 -1.74
N GLU A 266 -22.27 -16.07 -2.32
CA GLU A 266 -22.10 -14.60 -2.44
C GLU A 266 -21.96 -13.92 -1.07
N GLY A 267 -22.68 -14.39 -0.04
CA GLY A 267 -22.57 -13.87 1.32
C GLY A 267 -21.22 -14.14 1.97
N LEU A 268 -20.70 -15.36 1.84
CA LEU A 268 -19.39 -15.76 2.34
C LEU A 268 -18.26 -15.04 1.58
N GLU A 269 -18.40 -14.81 0.27
CA GLU A 269 -17.44 -14.01 -0.52
C GLU A 269 -17.39 -12.55 -0.03
N GLN A 270 -18.53 -11.94 0.29
CA GLN A 270 -18.57 -10.60 0.86
C GLN A 270 -17.93 -10.54 2.26
N GLU A 271 -18.15 -11.57 3.09
CA GLU A 271 -17.53 -11.69 4.41
C GLU A 271 -16.00 -11.87 4.30
N LEU A 272 -15.55 -12.66 3.34
CA LEU A 272 -14.14 -12.83 3.01
C LEU A 272 -13.50 -11.51 2.56
N ASP A 273 -14.15 -10.76 1.67
CA ASP A 273 -13.69 -9.43 1.22
C ASP A 273 -13.61 -8.43 2.38
N CYS A 274 -14.57 -8.46 3.31
CA CYS A 274 -14.54 -7.64 4.52
C CYS A 274 -13.37 -8.04 5.43
N LEU A 275 -13.14 -9.34 5.61
CA LEU A 275 -12.04 -9.87 6.41
C LEU A 275 -10.67 -9.51 5.82
N VAL A 276 -10.51 -9.60 4.50
CA VAL A 276 -9.27 -9.19 3.81
C VAL A 276 -8.96 -7.71 4.07
N LYS A 277 -9.96 -6.82 3.96
CA LYS A 277 -9.77 -5.39 4.29
C LYS A 277 -9.35 -5.20 5.74
N GLN A 278 -9.89 -5.98 6.68
CA GLN A 278 -9.47 -5.92 8.08
C GLN A 278 -8.03 -6.44 8.29
N MET A 279 -7.65 -7.52 7.60
CA MET A 279 -6.28 -8.05 7.61
C MET A 279 -5.28 -7.02 7.09
N GLU A 280 -5.61 -6.30 6.01
CA GLU A 280 -4.79 -5.21 5.47
C GLU A 280 -4.62 -4.08 6.49
N ILE A 281 -5.71 -3.61 7.10
CA ILE A 281 -5.68 -2.56 8.12
C ILE A 281 -4.81 -2.99 9.33
N LYS A 282 -4.93 -4.24 9.80
CA LYS A 282 -4.06 -4.73 10.89
C LYS A 282 -2.60 -4.87 10.44
N GLY A 283 -2.35 -5.29 9.20
CA GLY A 283 -1.00 -5.31 8.62
C GLY A 283 -0.35 -3.93 8.59
N GLU A 284 -1.13 -2.87 8.29
CA GLU A 284 -0.68 -1.50 8.40
C GLU A 284 -0.39 -1.08 9.85
N GLN A 285 -1.25 -1.49 10.80
CA GLN A 285 -1.03 -1.22 12.23
C GLN A 285 0.27 -1.84 12.71
N ILE A 286 0.55 -3.09 12.37
CA ILE A 286 1.81 -3.78 12.67
C ILE A 286 2.99 -3.02 12.05
N SER A 287 2.86 -2.60 10.79
CA SER A 287 3.90 -1.82 10.11
C SER A 287 4.22 -0.49 10.81
N LYS A 288 3.18 0.22 11.29
CA LYS A 288 3.31 1.46 12.07
C LYS A 288 3.98 1.19 13.42
N LEU A 289 3.56 0.12 14.11
CA LEU A 289 4.14 -0.34 15.39
C LEU A 289 5.63 -0.69 15.27
N ILE A 290 6.02 -1.48 14.27
CA ILE A 290 7.42 -1.86 14.00
C ILE A 290 8.26 -0.61 13.73
N LYS A 291 7.77 0.32 12.90
CA LYS A 291 8.46 1.59 12.62
C LYS A 291 8.68 2.40 13.90
N HIS A 292 7.67 2.50 14.76
CA HIS A 292 7.78 3.19 16.04
C HIS A 292 8.77 2.48 16.99
N GLN A 293 8.77 1.16 17.04
CA GLN A 293 9.73 0.41 17.82
C GLN A 293 11.17 0.67 17.35
N ALA A 294 11.41 0.74 16.04
CA ALA A 294 12.70 1.05 15.47
C ALA A 294 13.17 2.49 15.78
N THR A 295 12.27 3.49 15.73
CA THR A 295 12.61 4.88 16.08
C THR A 295 12.94 5.01 17.57
N VAL A 296 12.16 4.37 18.45
CA VAL A 296 12.42 4.32 19.90
C VAL A 296 13.76 3.66 20.20
N GLN A 297 14.09 2.53 19.55
CA GLN A 297 15.39 1.88 19.73
C GLN A 297 16.55 2.76 19.22
N LYS A 298 16.38 3.45 18.09
CA LYS A 298 17.38 4.38 17.54
C LYS A 298 17.62 5.57 18.48
N LEU A 299 16.57 6.13 19.07
CA LEU A 299 16.65 7.18 20.09
C LEU A 299 17.35 6.67 21.35
N LYS A 300 16.96 5.50 21.86
CA LYS A 300 17.60 4.88 23.03
C LYS A 300 19.11 4.67 22.82
N ARG A 301 19.53 4.22 21.64
CA ARG A 301 20.95 4.09 21.27
C ARG A 301 21.68 5.44 21.23
N LYS A 302 21.05 6.50 20.69
CA LYS A 302 21.63 7.86 20.69
C LYS A 302 21.78 8.41 22.11
N THR A 303 20.75 8.28 22.94
CA THR A 303 20.79 8.69 24.35
C THR A 303 21.82 7.90 25.15
N GLN A 304 21.99 6.60 24.89
CA GLN A 304 23.01 5.79 25.54
C GLN A 304 24.43 6.20 25.12
N LYS A 305 24.67 6.51 23.84
CA LYS A 305 25.95 7.06 23.36
C LYS A 305 26.27 8.42 24.01
N LEU A 306 25.25 9.26 24.21
CA LEU A 306 25.41 10.54 24.91
C LEU A 306 25.71 10.33 26.40
N LYS A 307 25.03 9.38 27.06
CA LYS A 307 25.30 8.99 28.45
C LYS A 307 26.71 8.40 28.62
N GLN A 308 27.18 7.58 27.68
CA GLN A 308 28.56 7.05 27.68
C GLN A 308 29.60 8.13 27.45
N ARG A 309 29.33 9.12 26.57
CA ARG A 309 30.19 10.31 26.43
C ARG A 309 30.23 11.16 27.71
N ALA A 310 29.11 11.28 28.43
CA ALA A 310 29.05 12.01 29.69
C ALA A 310 29.74 11.26 30.86
N THR A 311 29.62 9.93 30.93
CA THR A 311 30.32 9.13 31.95
C THR A 311 31.82 9.00 31.68
N HIS A 312 32.26 9.02 30.41
CA HIS A 312 33.68 9.04 30.07
C HIS A 312 34.36 10.40 30.34
N VAL A 313 33.58 11.47 30.51
CA VAL A 313 34.05 12.79 30.99
C VAL A 313 34.13 12.83 32.52
N LYS A 314 33.30 12.05 33.23
CA LYS A 314 33.25 12.05 34.71
C LYS A 314 34.25 11.09 35.40
N LEU A 315 34.99 10.28 34.64
CA LEU A 315 36.03 9.36 35.16
C LEU A 315 37.48 9.88 34.98
N LYS A 316 37.63 11.14 34.57
CA LYS A 316 38.93 11.85 34.58
C LYS A 316 38.90 13.07 35.50
N CYS A 317 38.46 12.88 36.75
CA CYS A 317 38.72 13.82 37.84
C CYS A 317 38.59 13.07 39.17
N GLY A 318 39.72 12.87 39.85
CA GLY A 318 39.88 12.05 41.06
C GLY A 318 40.96 11.00 40.79
N ASP A 319 42.17 11.04 41.34
CA ASP A 319 42.74 11.84 42.42
C ASP A 319 44.21 12.14 42.10
N GLN A 320 44.66 13.37 42.40
CA GLN A 320 46.09 13.67 42.54
C GLN A 320 46.45 13.61 44.03
N LYS A 321 47.33 12.66 44.37
CA LYS A 321 48.31 12.61 45.47
C LYS A 321 49.06 11.28 45.21
N GLU A 322 50.38 11.16 45.11
CA GLU A 322 51.51 11.97 45.55
C GLU A 322 52.79 11.36 44.94
N ALA A 323 53.78 12.23 44.68
CA ALA A 323 55.24 12.01 44.60
C ALA A 323 55.95 11.19 43.48
N THR A 324 57.09 11.80 43.11
CA THR A 324 58.37 11.29 42.58
C THR A 324 58.58 11.06 41.06
N GLU A 325 59.02 12.16 40.42
CA GLU A 325 60.33 12.39 39.76
C GLU A 325 60.93 11.47 38.67
N ILE A 326 61.31 12.17 37.57
CA ILE A 326 62.46 12.03 36.66
C ILE A 326 62.29 11.30 35.30
N ALA A 327 62.77 12.03 34.28
CA ALA A 327 63.30 11.63 32.95
C ALA A 327 62.39 11.69 31.70
N VAL A 328 62.47 12.83 31.01
CA VAL A 328 62.84 13.01 29.58
C VAL A 328 62.47 11.88 28.62
N THR A 329 61.58 12.16 27.65
CA THR A 329 61.92 12.14 26.21
C THR A 329 60.75 12.60 25.33
N LEU A 330 61.12 13.48 24.40
CA LEU A 330 60.43 13.91 23.19
C LEU A 330 59.88 12.70 22.38
N LYS A 331 58.57 12.68 22.09
CA LYS A 331 58.07 11.94 20.91
C LYS A 331 56.73 12.47 20.41
N GLU A 332 56.81 13.17 19.28
CA GLU A 332 55.70 13.44 18.39
C GLU A 332 54.96 12.14 18.04
N SER A 333 53.65 12.10 18.26
CA SER A 333 52.79 11.02 17.76
C SER A 333 51.86 11.54 16.68
N LYS A 334 52.34 11.39 15.44
CA LYS A 334 51.53 11.38 14.21
C LYS A 334 50.37 10.39 14.37
N SER A 335 49.13 10.87 14.43
CA SER A 335 47.96 10.02 14.28
C SER A 335 47.72 9.77 12.78
N LYS A 336 47.82 8.49 12.40
CA LYS A 336 47.65 7.95 11.05
C LYS A 336 46.25 8.26 10.52
N SER A 337 46.15 9.09 9.48
CA SER A 337 44.94 9.18 8.64
C SER A 337 44.89 7.98 7.69
N CYS A 338 43.75 7.28 7.65
CA CYS A 338 43.51 6.12 6.80
C CYS A 338 43.81 6.39 5.29
N PRO A 339 44.47 5.46 4.57
CA PRO A 339 44.78 5.61 3.15
C PRO A 339 43.51 5.33 2.32
N GLY A 340 42.71 6.36 2.06
CA GLY A 340 41.53 6.20 1.21
C GLY A 340 40.72 7.48 0.98
N GLN A 341 40.73 8.41 1.95
CA GLN A 341 39.97 9.67 1.81
C GLN A 341 40.61 10.66 0.83
N LYS A 342 41.95 10.76 0.80
CA LYS A 342 42.68 11.67 -0.12
C LYS A 342 42.52 11.27 -1.60
N SER A 343 42.30 9.98 -1.89
CA SER A 343 42.13 9.45 -3.24
C SER A 343 40.79 9.87 -3.86
N ARG A 344 39.73 10.01 -3.05
CA ARG A 344 38.42 10.48 -3.54
C ARG A 344 38.41 11.97 -3.84
N SER A 345 39.05 12.78 -2.99
CA SER A 345 39.16 14.23 -3.22
C SER A 345 40.05 14.54 -4.43
N SER A 346 41.14 13.80 -4.65
CA SER A 346 41.99 13.98 -5.84
C SER A 346 41.29 13.53 -7.13
N LEU A 347 40.51 12.45 -7.10
CA LEU A 347 39.68 12.03 -8.23
C LEU A 347 38.54 13.02 -8.54
N GLN A 348 37.91 13.60 -7.53
CA GLN A 348 36.92 14.66 -7.72
C GLN A 348 37.56 15.90 -8.34
N LEU A 349 38.73 16.32 -7.85
CA LEU A 349 39.47 17.45 -8.40
C LEU A 349 39.90 17.20 -9.86
N LEU A 350 40.38 16.00 -10.19
CA LEU A 350 40.70 15.62 -11.56
C LEU A 350 39.48 15.64 -12.49
N LYS A 351 38.31 15.21 -11.99
CA LYS A 351 37.05 15.28 -12.75
C LYS A 351 36.60 16.72 -12.97
N THR A 352 36.74 17.61 -11.97
CA THR A 352 36.40 19.03 -12.14
C THR A 352 37.35 19.73 -13.09
N VAL A 353 38.66 19.46 -13.01
CA VAL A 353 39.66 20.02 -13.92
C VAL A 353 39.43 19.53 -15.36
N ARG A 354 39.14 18.24 -15.56
CA ARG A 354 38.81 17.71 -16.89
C ARG A 354 37.52 18.34 -17.46
N LYS A 355 36.51 18.58 -16.62
CA LYS A 355 35.27 19.26 -17.02
C LYS A 355 35.53 20.70 -17.43
N LEU A 356 36.39 21.42 -16.69
CA LEU A 356 36.83 22.77 -17.01
C LEU A 356 37.64 22.82 -18.31
N GLN A 357 38.52 21.84 -18.52
CA GLN A 357 39.31 21.70 -19.75
C GLN A 357 38.42 21.44 -20.98
N SER A 358 37.33 20.68 -20.82
CA SER A 358 36.37 20.45 -21.91
C SER A 358 35.39 21.61 -22.15
N SER A 359 35.22 22.50 -21.17
CA SER A 359 34.40 23.70 -21.32
C SER A 359 35.17 24.90 -21.89
N LEU A 360 36.49 24.89 -21.80
CA LEU A 360 37.36 25.88 -22.43
C LEU A 360 37.51 25.55 -23.91
N LYS A 361 36.92 26.37 -24.78
CA LYS A 361 37.18 26.33 -26.23
C LYS A 361 38.43 27.16 -26.53
N LYS A 362 39.09 26.88 -27.65
CA LYS A 362 40.35 27.53 -28.06
C LYS A 362 40.26 29.05 -28.21
N ASP A 363 39.06 29.62 -28.15
CA ASP A 363 38.80 31.05 -28.29
C ASP A 363 38.80 31.82 -26.96
N ASP A 364 38.93 31.14 -25.80
CA ASP A 364 38.95 31.77 -24.46
C ASP A 364 40.37 32.01 -23.90
N VAL A 365 41.41 31.82 -24.72
CA VAL A 365 42.80 32.16 -24.38
C VAL A 365 43.29 33.20 -25.38
N LEU A 366 43.16 34.47 -24.99
CA LEU A 366 43.83 35.62 -25.60
C LEU A 366 45.26 35.75 -25.06
#